data_AF-A0A5C3QA57-F1
#
_entry.id   AF-A0A5C3QA57-F1
#
_cell.length_a   1.000
_cell.length_b   1.000
_cell.length_c   1.000
_cell.angle_alpha   90.00
_cell.angle_beta   90.00
_cell.angle_gamma   90.00
#
_symmetry.space_group_name_H-M   'P 1'
#
loop_
_entity.id
_entity.type
_entity.pdbx_description
1 polymer ?
#
loop_
_entity_poly.entity_id
_entity_poly.type
_entity_poly.pdbx_seq_one_letter_code
_entity_poly.pdbx_strand_id
1 'polypeptide(L)'
;MSLQAAELKSEGNGLFLQKDYKNAATKYTEAIEHLPSSESTNTDLAVLHANRAACYLSLRQYMDAFADSERAAILDPNYSKAWARRATAEVALGRHDAAAIHWEKALTCLPNQNLSPAERLQRDQFNAGLRPPKTRHTTSRCTI
;
A
#
# COMPACT_ATOMS: atom_id res chain seq x y z
N MET A 1 10.42 -17.81 0.53
CA MET A 1 11.36 -16.78 1.02
C MET A 1 12.74 -17.36 1.34
N SER A 2 13.84 -16.74 0.90
CA SER A 2 15.20 -17.08 1.38
C SER A 2 15.42 -16.53 2.80
N LEU A 3 16.31 -17.14 3.60
CA LEU A 3 16.61 -16.70 4.98
C LEU A 3 17.08 -15.23 4.98
N GLN A 4 18.01 -14.90 4.09
CA GLN A 4 18.56 -13.55 3.95
C GLN A 4 17.47 -12.50 3.64
N ALA A 5 16.57 -12.78 2.70
CA ALA A 5 15.49 -11.86 2.36
C ALA A 5 14.49 -11.68 3.51
N ALA A 6 14.26 -12.73 4.30
CA ALA A 6 13.38 -12.66 5.47
C ALA A 6 13.98 -11.79 6.58
N GLU A 7 15.29 -11.88 6.82
CA GLU A 7 16.02 -11.04 7.78
C GLU A 7 15.99 -9.56 7.36
N LEU A 8 16.34 -9.27 6.10
CA LEU A 8 16.31 -7.91 5.56
C LEU A 8 14.90 -7.30 5.59
N LYS A 9 13.85 -8.10 5.31
CA LYS A 9 12.46 -7.68 5.51
C LYS A 9 12.18 -7.31 6.96
N SER A 10 12.64 -8.12 7.91
CA SER A 10 12.45 -7.89 9.34
C SER A 10 13.14 -6.61 9.80
N GLU A 11 14.39 -6.38 9.36
CA GLU A 11 15.12 -5.14 9.60
C GLU A 11 14.38 -3.93 9.03
N GLY A 12 13.92 -4.03 7.77
CA GLY A 12 13.12 -3.00 7.13
C GLY A 12 11.83 -2.67 7.92
N ASN A 13 11.15 -3.69 8.43
CA ASN A 13 9.98 -3.51 9.29
C ASN A 13 10.33 -2.78 10.60
N GLY A 14 11.47 -3.13 11.22
CA GLY A 14 11.97 -2.44 12.42
C GLY A 14 12.24 -0.95 12.16
N LEU A 15 12.91 -0.63 11.06
CA LEU A 15 13.18 0.75 10.64
C LEU A 15 11.89 1.51 10.30
N PHE A 16 10.92 0.84 9.66
CA PHE A 16 9.61 1.42 9.38
C PHE A 16 8.88 1.84 10.67
N LEU A 17 8.94 1.01 11.71
CA LEU A 17 8.36 1.34 13.03
C LEU A 17 9.09 2.52 13.69
N GLN A 18 10.38 2.67 13.46
CA GLN A 18 11.18 3.82 13.90
C GLN A 18 10.93 5.09 13.05
N LYS A 19 10.06 5.01 12.04
CA LYS A 19 9.79 6.06 11.04
C LYS A 19 11.00 6.42 10.17
N ASP A 20 12.03 5.57 10.17
CA ASP A 20 13.15 5.69 9.25
C ASP A 20 12.79 5.04 7.91
N TYR A 21 11.93 5.72 7.17
CA TYR A 21 11.37 5.22 5.91
C TYR A 21 12.43 5.10 4.80
N LYS A 22 13.48 5.92 4.86
CA LYS A 22 14.55 5.90 3.85
C LYS A 22 15.37 4.62 3.99
N ASN A 23 15.86 4.33 5.19
CA ASN A 23 16.63 3.11 5.41
C ASN A 23 15.75 1.86 5.31
N ALA A 24 14.48 1.93 5.73
CA ALA A 24 13.53 0.84 5.51
C ALA A 24 13.36 0.50 4.01
N ALA A 25 13.22 1.51 3.14
CA ALA A 25 13.11 1.29 1.70
C ALA A 25 14.38 0.66 1.10
N THR A 26 15.56 1.03 1.59
CA THR A 26 16.83 0.40 1.21
C THR A 26 16.84 -1.08 1.59
N LYS A 27 16.46 -1.42 2.83
CA LYS A 27 16.40 -2.81 3.30
C LYS A 27 15.40 -3.67 2.53
N TYR A 28 14.24 -3.12 2.17
CA TYR A 28 13.32 -3.84 1.29
C TYR A 28 13.87 -4.04 -0.12
N THR A 29 14.66 -3.09 -0.63
CA THR A 29 15.33 -3.23 -1.94
C THR A 29 16.37 -4.34 -1.91
N GLU A 30 17.24 -4.37 -0.88
CA GLU A 30 18.19 -5.47 -0.65
C GLU A 30 17.45 -6.82 -0.55
N ALA A 31 16.32 -6.87 0.18
CA ALA A 31 15.51 -8.08 0.31
C ALA A 31 14.95 -8.58 -1.05
N ILE A 32 14.56 -7.67 -1.95
CA ILE A 32 14.08 -8.00 -3.29
C ILE A 32 15.21 -8.58 -4.14
N GLU A 33 16.42 -8.01 -4.08
CA GLU A 33 17.59 -8.49 -4.83
C GLU A 33 18.03 -9.89 -4.39
N HIS A 34 17.85 -10.22 -3.11
CA HIS A 34 18.15 -11.55 -2.55
C HIS A 34 17.03 -12.58 -2.71
N LEU A 35 15.89 -12.22 -3.31
CA LEU A 35 14.84 -13.17 -3.67
C LEU A 35 15.03 -13.68 -5.10
N PRO A 36 15.07 -15.01 -5.32
CA PRO A 36 15.08 -15.55 -6.67
C PRO A 36 13.75 -15.19 -7.34
N SER A 37 13.78 -14.76 -8.61
CA SER A 37 12.55 -14.52 -9.38
C SER A 37 11.94 -15.86 -9.80
N SER A 38 11.10 -16.42 -8.94
CA SER A 38 10.35 -17.67 -9.18
C SER A 38 8.90 -17.51 -8.74
N GLU A 39 7.98 -18.26 -9.36
CA GLU A 39 6.54 -18.24 -9.04
C GLU A 39 6.26 -18.45 -7.55
N SER A 40 7.03 -19.30 -6.88
CA SER A 40 6.89 -19.55 -5.44
C SER A 40 7.27 -18.37 -4.55
N THR A 41 7.91 -17.34 -5.11
CA THR A 41 8.33 -16.12 -4.40
C THR A 41 7.52 -14.89 -4.80
N ASN A 42 6.58 -15.01 -5.75
CA ASN A 42 5.77 -13.88 -6.21
C ASN A 42 5.00 -13.22 -5.06
N THR A 43 4.45 -14.01 -4.13
CA THR A 43 3.80 -13.50 -2.91
C THR A 43 4.79 -12.75 -2.00
N ASP A 44 6.00 -13.28 -1.80
CA ASP A 44 7.02 -12.60 -0.97
C ASP A 44 7.48 -11.28 -1.60
N LEU A 45 7.69 -11.28 -2.92
CA LEU A 45 8.04 -10.09 -3.70
C LEU A 45 6.91 -9.06 -3.66
N ALA A 46 5.64 -9.47 -3.76
CA ALA A 46 4.49 -8.58 -3.64
C ALA A 46 4.46 -7.87 -2.29
N VAL A 47 4.71 -8.62 -1.19
CA VAL A 47 4.80 -8.06 0.16
C VAL A 47 5.93 -7.03 0.25
N LEU A 48 7.12 -7.33 -0.27
CA LEU A 48 8.26 -6.41 -0.23
C LEU A 48 8.01 -5.14 -1.03
N HIS A 49 7.48 -5.25 -2.24
CA HIS A 49 7.09 -4.08 -3.05
C HIS A 49 6.03 -3.23 -2.34
N ALA A 50 5.00 -3.83 -1.73
CA ALA A 50 3.99 -3.08 -1.00
C ALA A 50 4.55 -2.38 0.27
N ASN A 51 5.51 -3.01 0.96
CA ASN A 51 6.17 -2.41 2.11
C ASN A 51 7.09 -1.25 1.68
N ARG A 52 7.80 -1.39 0.56
CA ARG A 52 8.60 -0.30 -0.01
C ARG A 52 7.71 0.86 -0.49
N ALA A 53 6.57 0.56 -1.14
CA ALA A 53 5.55 1.56 -1.47
C ALA A 53 5.04 2.32 -0.22
N ALA A 54 4.84 1.62 0.91
CA ALA A 54 4.46 2.26 2.16
C ALA A 54 5.51 3.26 2.66
N CYS A 55 6.80 2.96 2.48
CA CYS A 55 7.88 3.89 2.78
C CYS A 55 7.82 5.12 1.88
N TYR A 56 7.67 4.92 0.58
CA TYR A 56 7.57 6.02 -0.40
C TYR A 56 6.35 6.91 -0.17
N LEU A 57 5.19 6.34 0.21
CA LEU A 57 4.03 7.13 0.62
C LEU A 57 4.34 8.05 1.82
N SER A 58 5.04 7.52 2.83
CA SER A 58 5.46 8.30 4.00
C SER A 58 6.49 9.38 3.66
N LEU A 59 7.34 9.13 2.65
CA LEU A 59 8.30 10.09 2.10
C LEU A 59 7.70 11.06 1.08
N ARG A 60 6.38 10.97 0.80
CA ARG A 60 5.66 11.75 -0.23
C ARG A 60 6.17 11.54 -1.65
N GLN A 61 6.83 10.42 -1.91
CA GLN A 61 7.28 9.97 -3.22
C GLN A 61 6.18 9.15 -3.90
N TYR A 62 5.11 9.85 -4.33
CA TYR A 62 3.88 9.20 -4.75
C TYR A 62 4.00 8.41 -6.07
N MET A 63 4.87 8.84 -6.99
CA MET A 63 5.11 8.13 -8.26
C MET A 63 5.83 6.80 -8.03
N ASP A 64 6.84 6.79 -7.15
CA ASP A 64 7.56 5.56 -6.80
C ASP A 64 6.65 4.60 -6.02
N ALA A 65 5.86 5.13 -5.10
CA ALA A 65 4.83 4.36 -4.39
C ALA A 65 3.82 3.73 -5.35
N PHE A 66 3.37 4.48 -6.36
CA PHE A 66 2.45 3.98 -7.37
C PHE A 66 3.07 2.81 -8.15
N ALA A 67 4.29 2.98 -8.68
CA ALA A 67 4.98 1.93 -9.45
C ALA A 67 5.19 0.64 -8.63
N ASP A 68 5.62 0.76 -7.37
CA ASP A 68 5.81 -0.40 -6.50
C ASP A 68 4.49 -1.09 -6.14
N SER A 69 3.46 -0.30 -5.84
CA SER A 69 2.14 -0.85 -5.50
C SER A 69 1.49 -1.55 -6.70
N GLU A 70 1.69 -1.05 -7.92
CA GLU A 70 1.25 -1.70 -9.15
C GLU A 70 1.99 -3.03 -9.35
N ARG A 71 3.32 -3.04 -9.16
CA ARG A 71 4.09 -4.28 -9.26
C ARG A 71 3.67 -5.31 -8.23
N ALA A 72 3.41 -4.89 -6.99
CA ALA A 72 2.87 -5.75 -5.95
C ALA A 72 1.51 -6.34 -6.33
N ALA A 73 0.62 -5.54 -6.90
CA ALA A 73 -0.71 -5.98 -7.34
C ALA A 73 -0.67 -6.93 -8.55
N ILE A 74 0.33 -6.80 -9.43
CA ILE A 74 0.57 -7.73 -10.54
C ILE A 74 1.09 -9.08 -10.02
N LEU A 75 2.02 -9.04 -9.06
CA LEU A 75 2.62 -10.24 -8.46
C LEU A 75 1.63 -11.03 -7.60
N ASP A 76 0.81 -10.34 -6.82
CA ASP A 76 -0.27 -10.94 -6.03
C ASP A 76 -1.57 -10.12 -6.17
N PRO A 77 -2.45 -10.50 -7.10
CA PRO A 77 -3.73 -9.82 -7.31
C PRO A 77 -4.69 -9.91 -6.12
N ASN A 78 -4.48 -10.85 -5.19
CA ASN A 78 -5.31 -11.03 -4.00
C ASN A 78 -4.76 -10.27 -2.79
N TYR A 79 -3.60 -9.61 -2.92
CA TYR A 79 -3.00 -8.89 -1.82
C TYR A 79 -3.66 -7.53 -1.61
N SER A 80 -4.67 -7.51 -0.72
CA SER A 80 -5.49 -6.33 -0.42
C SER A 80 -4.68 -5.06 -0.11
N LYS A 81 -3.56 -5.19 0.61
CA LYS A 81 -2.70 -4.06 0.96
C LYS A 81 -2.01 -3.43 -0.26
N ALA A 82 -1.65 -4.20 -1.29
CA ALA A 82 -1.05 -3.64 -2.50
C ALA A 82 -2.02 -2.67 -3.19
N TRP A 83 -3.27 -3.10 -3.37
CA TRP A 83 -4.34 -2.28 -3.95
C TRP A 83 -4.62 -1.03 -3.09
N ALA A 84 -4.67 -1.16 -1.77
CA ALA A 84 -4.84 -0.03 -0.87
C ALA A 84 -3.69 1.00 -0.97
N ARG A 85 -2.44 0.53 -1.10
CA ARG A 85 -1.27 1.41 -1.28
C ARG A 85 -1.31 2.11 -2.64
N ARG A 86 -1.72 1.41 -3.70
CA ARG A 86 -1.93 1.99 -5.04
C ARG A 86 -2.98 3.08 -5.00
N ALA A 87 -4.14 2.79 -4.44
CA ALA A 87 -5.23 3.74 -4.32
C ALA A 87 -4.81 4.98 -3.52
N THR A 88 -4.06 4.79 -2.42
CA THR A 88 -3.50 5.91 -1.65
C THR A 88 -2.54 6.78 -2.48
N ALA A 89 -1.66 6.16 -3.26
CA ALA A 89 -0.74 6.88 -4.15
C ALA A 89 -1.50 7.65 -5.24
N GLU A 90 -2.52 7.04 -5.85
CA GLU A 90 -3.37 7.66 -6.87
C GLU A 90 -4.16 8.86 -6.31
N VAL A 91 -4.71 8.76 -5.10
CA VAL A 91 -5.34 9.91 -4.41
C VAL A 91 -4.34 11.06 -4.25
N ALA A 92 -3.10 10.76 -3.82
CA ALA A 92 -2.07 11.77 -3.65
C ALA A 92 -1.61 12.40 -4.99
N LEU A 93 -1.74 11.65 -6.09
CA LEU A 93 -1.50 12.12 -7.46
C LEU A 93 -2.72 12.82 -8.09
N GLY A 94 -3.84 12.95 -7.37
CA GLY A 94 -5.07 13.57 -7.85
C GLY A 94 -5.94 12.69 -8.76
N ARG A 95 -5.62 11.39 -8.88
CA ARG A 95 -6.35 10.41 -9.71
C ARG A 95 -7.47 9.75 -8.91
N HIS A 96 -8.46 10.54 -8.49
CA HIS A 96 -9.50 10.08 -7.56
C HIS A 96 -10.38 8.96 -8.13
N ASP A 97 -10.74 9.03 -9.42
CA ASP A 97 -11.60 8.02 -10.05
C ASP A 97 -10.92 6.64 -10.11
N ALA A 98 -9.64 6.61 -10.49
CA ALA A 98 -8.85 5.37 -10.49
C ALA A 98 -8.67 4.84 -9.06
N ALA A 99 -8.43 5.73 -8.09
CA ALA A 99 -8.25 5.32 -6.71
C ALA A 99 -9.50 4.67 -6.12
N ALA A 100 -10.70 5.15 -6.46
CA ALA A 100 -11.95 4.53 -6.00
C ALA A 100 -12.06 3.07 -6.45
N ILE A 101 -11.75 2.79 -7.72
CA ILE A 101 -11.75 1.43 -8.29
C ILE A 101 -10.76 0.53 -7.53
N HIS A 102 -9.56 1.03 -7.25
CA HIS A 102 -8.54 0.24 -6.54
C HIS A 102 -8.85 0.06 -5.05
N TRP A 103 -9.51 1.02 -4.40
CA TRP A 103 -10.02 0.86 -3.04
C TRP A 103 -11.13 -0.21 -2.96
N GLU A 104 -12.05 -0.22 -3.93
CA GLU A 104 -13.06 -1.28 -4.05
C GLU A 104 -12.38 -2.63 -4.27
N LYS A 105 -11.37 -2.70 -5.14
CA LYS A 105 -10.60 -3.92 -5.35
C LYS A 105 -9.95 -4.41 -4.06
N ALA A 106 -9.33 -3.52 -3.28
CA ALA A 106 -8.75 -3.86 -1.98
C ALA A 106 -9.77 -4.46 -1.00
N LEU A 107 -11.01 -3.96 -1.00
CA LEU A 107 -12.11 -4.49 -0.20
C LEU A 107 -12.55 -5.87 -0.67
N THR A 108 -12.64 -6.09 -1.99
CA THR A 108 -13.03 -7.40 -2.54
C THR A 108 -12.02 -8.52 -2.25
N CYS A 109 -10.75 -8.15 -1.98
CA CYS A 109 -9.72 -9.11 -1.59
C CYS A 109 -9.86 -9.57 -0.13
N LEU A 110 -10.62 -8.86 0.71
CA LEU A 110 -10.87 -9.26 2.10
C LEU A 110 -12.05 -10.25 2.18
N PRO A 111 -12.04 -11.20 3.14
CA PRO A 111 -13.16 -12.11 3.32
C PRO A 111 -14.43 -11.36 3.75
N ASN A 112 -15.57 -11.73 3.18
CA ASN A 112 -16.86 -11.06 3.45
C ASN A 112 -17.45 -11.37 4.83
N GLN A 113 -17.10 -12.53 5.42
CA GLN A 113 -17.65 -13.02 6.68
C GLN A 113 -16.52 -13.54 7.59
N ASN A 114 -16.78 -13.59 8.90
CA ASN A 114 -15.83 -14.05 9.91
C ASN A 114 -14.49 -13.27 9.95
N LEU A 115 -14.54 -11.97 9.63
CA LEU A 115 -13.37 -11.09 9.68
C LEU A 115 -12.76 -11.09 11.08
N SER A 116 -11.46 -11.35 11.13
CA SER A 116 -10.63 -11.14 12.32
C SER A 116 -10.63 -9.66 12.72
N PRO A 117 -10.32 -9.32 13.99
CA PRO A 117 -10.23 -7.93 14.41
C PRO A 117 -9.29 -7.07 13.54
N ALA A 118 -8.19 -7.66 13.06
CA ALA A 118 -7.24 -6.98 12.18
C ALA A 118 -7.82 -6.72 10.78
N GLU A 119 -8.55 -7.67 10.21
CA GLU A 119 -9.18 -7.50 8.88
C GLU A 119 -10.36 -6.53 8.94
N ARG A 120 -11.10 -6.49 10.06
CA ARG A 120 -12.13 -5.45 10.27
C ARG A 120 -11.52 -4.06 10.24
N LEU A 121 -10.41 -3.87 10.96
CA LEU A 121 -9.68 -2.60 10.96
C LEU A 121 -9.17 -2.23 9.56
N GLN A 122 -8.63 -3.19 8.81
CA GLN A 122 -8.22 -2.96 7.41
C GLN A 122 -9.40 -2.55 6.54
N ARG A 123 -10.53 -3.25 6.63
CA ARG A 123 -11.74 -2.93 5.90
C ARG A 123 -12.22 -1.52 6.21
N ASP A 124 -12.20 -1.12 7.47
CA ASP A 124 -12.61 0.22 7.90
C ASP A 124 -11.64 1.30 7.38
N GLN A 125 -10.33 1.02 7.35
CA GLN A 125 -9.32 1.89 6.73
C GLN A 125 -9.57 2.05 5.22
N PHE A 126 -9.88 0.96 4.52
CA PHE A 126 -10.12 0.99 3.07
C PHE A 126 -11.42 1.74 2.75
N ASN A 127 -12.48 1.52 3.54
CA ASN A 127 -13.72 2.28 3.45
C ASN A 127 -13.53 3.77 3.74
N ALA A 128 -12.58 4.15 4.60
CA ALA A 128 -12.24 5.55 4.82
C ALA A 128 -11.55 6.17 3.59
N GLY A 129 -10.76 5.38 2.85
CA GLY A 129 -10.11 5.79 1.60
C GLY A 129 -11.08 6.09 0.45
N LEU A 130 -12.24 5.43 0.42
CA LEU A 130 -13.32 5.69 -0.54
C LEU A 130 -14.09 6.99 -0.26
N ARG A 131 -14.04 7.51 0.97
CA ARG A 131 -14.80 8.71 1.30
C ARG A 131 -14.16 9.90 0.58
N PRO A 132 -14.93 10.69 -0.18
CA PRO A 132 -14.39 11.90 -0.77
C PRO A 132 -13.85 12.79 0.34
N PRO A 133 -12.70 13.48 0.11
CA PRO A 133 -12.24 14.47 1.06
C PRO A 133 -13.38 15.46 1.26
N LYS A 134 -13.75 15.74 2.53
CA LYS A 134 -14.79 16.71 2.86
C LYS A 134 -14.46 18.00 2.12
N THR A 135 -15.15 18.27 1.03
CA THR A 135 -15.07 19.55 0.37
C THR A 135 -15.49 20.55 1.43
N ARG A 136 -14.57 21.44 1.83
CA ARG A 136 -15.00 22.67 2.47
C ARG A 136 -15.79 23.38 1.38
N HIS A 137 -17.09 23.11 1.29
CA HIS A 137 -18.02 24.06 0.71
C HIS A 137 -17.88 25.31 1.57
N THR A 138 -16.96 26.20 1.20
CA THR A 138 -17.06 27.60 1.55
C THR A 138 -18.36 28.03 0.89
N THR A 139 -19.44 27.96 1.65
CA THR A 139 -20.67 28.66 1.31
C THR A 139 -20.30 30.13 1.29
N SER A 140 -19.81 30.61 0.15
CA SER A 140 -19.75 32.02 -0.18
C SER A 140 -21.19 32.48 -0.16
N ARG A 141 -21.62 32.92 1.02
CA ARG A 141 -22.90 33.56 1.25
C ARG A 141 -22.80 34.92 0.56
N CYS A 142 -23.07 34.92 -0.74
CA CYS A 142 -23.32 36.12 -1.51
C CYS A 142 -24.67 36.64 -1.03
N THR A 143 -24.64 37.51 -0.04
CA THR A 143 -25.82 38.28 0.37
C THR A 143 -25.86 39.50 -0.55
N ILE A 144 -26.91 39.55 -1.37
CA ILE A 144 -27.29 40.66 -2.25
C ILE A 144 -27.74 41.84 -1.39
#